data_AF-A0A8W8IKI3-F1
#
_entry.id   AF-A0A8W8IKI3-F1
#
_cell.length_a   1.000
_cell.length_b   1.000
_cell.length_c   1.000
_cell.angle_alpha   90.00
_cell.angle_beta   90.00
_cell.angle_gamma   90.00
#
_symmetry.space_group_name_H-M   'P 1'
#
loop_
_entity.id
_entity.type
_entity.pdbx_description
1 polymer ?
#
loop_
_entity_poly.entity_id
_entity_poly.type
_entity_poly.pdbx_seq_one_letter_code
_entity_poly.pdbx_strand_id
1 'polypeptide(L)'
;MKTELNDWSSFWNFSVTYVLSQEPEENSSLSYRYGDCVVRGRIVQDFLAKTLSPSDFNSGTFVMVCGTKSFENDMTAYCRHLGFSDTQIHRF
;
A
#
# COMPACT_ATOMS: atom_id res chain seq x y z
N MET A 1 -2.31 1.91 -16.19
CA MET A 1 -2.14 2.25 -14.77
C MET A 1 -0.77 1.88 -14.20
N LYS A 2 -0.30 0.62 -14.23
CA LYS A 2 1.04 0.27 -13.68
C LYS A 2 2.19 1.10 -14.27
N THR A 3 2.24 1.25 -15.60
CA THR A 3 3.28 2.05 -16.26
C THR A 3 3.27 3.49 -15.78
N GLU A 4 2.09 4.11 -15.73
CA GLU A 4 1.91 5.49 -15.28
C GLU A 4 2.33 5.70 -13.81
N LEU A 5 1.95 4.78 -12.93
CA LEU A 5 2.38 4.79 -11.53
C LEU A 5 3.90 4.61 -11.39
N ASN A 6 4.51 3.79 -12.24
CA ASN A 6 5.97 3.64 -12.29
C ASN A 6 6.64 4.92 -12.81
N ASP A 7 6.09 5.56 -13.83
CA ASP A 7 6.63 6.82 -14.35
C ASP A 7 6.60 7.89 -13.26
N TRP A 8 5.51 7.96 -12.47
CA TRP A 8 5.39 8.89 -11.36
C TRP A 8 6.32 8.58 -10.18
N SER A 9 6.74 7.32 -10.00
CA SER A 9 7.69 6.94 -8.95
C SER A 9 9.09 7.55 -9.15
N SER A 10 9.35 8.18 -10.30
CA SER A 10 10.55 8.99 -10.54
C SER A 10 10.54 10.34 -9.80
N PHE A 11 9.38 10.82 -9.31
CA PHE A 11 9.28 12.04 -8.52
C PHE A 11 9.63 11.78 -7.05
N TRP A 12 10.35 12.72 -6.43
CA TRP A 12 10.88 12.58 -5.06
C TRP A 12 9.79 12.48 -3.97
N ASN A 13 8.60 13.00 -4.24
CA ASN A 13 7.48 13.09 -3.29
C ASN A 13 6.40 12.03 -3.52
N PHE A 14 6.67 11.03 -4.37
CA PHE A 14 5.73 9.97 -4.69
C PHE A 14 6.42 8.61 -4.66
N SER A 15 5.83 7.66 -3.96
CA SER A 15 6.31 6.29 -3.90
C SER A 15 5.16 5.33 -4.15
N VAL A 16 5.45 4.19 -4.78
CA VAL A 16 4.48 3.14 -5.07
C VAL A 16 5.10 1.82 -4.65
N THR A 17 4.32 1.02 -3.92
CA THR A 17 4.68 -0.36 -3.61
C THR A 17 3.59 -1.29 -4.12
N TYR A 18 3.97 -2.26 -4.94
CA TYR A 18 3.05 -3.27 -5.45
C TYR A 18 3.04 -4.47 -4.52
N VAL A 19 1.84 -4.87 -4.09
CA VAL A 19 1.64 -6.06 -3.25
C VAL A 19 0.72 -7.03 -3.97
N LEU A 20 1.19 -8.27 -4.19
CA LEU A 20 0.40 -9.32 -4.83
C LEU A 20 0.17 -10.48 -3.86
N SER A 21 -1.11 -10.85 -3.70
CA SER A 21 -1.52 -11.90 -2.77
C SER A 21 -1.14 -13.30 -3.23
N GLN A 22 -1.00 -13.52 -4.53
CA GLN A 22 -0.68 -14.80 -5.18
C GLN A 22 0.19 -14.57 -6.42
N GLU A 23 0.87 -15.62 -6.90
CA GLU A 23 1.53 -15.56 -8.21
C GLU A 23 0.50 -15.56 -9.35
N PRO A 24 0.78 -14.86 -10.47
CA PRO A 24 0.02 -15.05 -11.69
C PRO A 24 0.14 -16.52 -12.13
N GLU A 25 -0.94 -17.09 -12.65
CA GLU A 25 -0.89 -18.44 -13.23
C GLU A 25 0.17 -18.52 -14.35
N GLU A 26 0.86 -19.66 -14.43
CA GLU A 26 1.83 -19.96 -15.49
C GLU A 26 1.15 -19.76 -16.86
N ASN A 27 1.73 -18.90 -17.70
CA ASN A 27 1.23 -18.46 -19.03
C ASN A 27 0.24 -17.29 -19.08
N SER A 28 0.01 -16.58 -17.97
CA SER A 28 -0.64 -15.27 -18.08
C SER A 28 0.30 -14.26 -18.77
N SER A 29 -0.22 -13.44 -19.68
CA SER A 29 0.48 -12.27 -20.26
C SER A 29 0.86 -11.19 -19.22
N LEU A 30 0.53 -11.46 -17.95
CA LEU A 30 0.80 -10.69 -16.74
C LEU A 30 2.00 -11.25 -15.95
N SER A 31 2.80 -12.14 -16.54
CA SER A 31 4.02 -12.66 -15.93
C SER A 31 4.94 -11.51 -15.51
N TYR A 32 5.46 -11.59 -14.27
CA TYR A 32 6.42 -10.63 -13.71
C TYR A 32 7.53 -10.29 -14.72
N ARG A 33 7.82 -9.01 -14.90
CA ARG A 33 9.01 -8.60 -15.65
C ARG A 33 10.21 -8.66 -14.72
N TYR A 34 11.31 -9.22 -15.20
CA TYR A 34 12.59 -9.17 -14.49
C TYR A 34 12.93 -7.71 -14.15
N GLY A 35 13.08 -7.40 -12.86
CA GLY A 35 13.31 -6.03 -12.35
C GLY A 35 12.09 -5.38 -11.66
N ASP A 36 10.89 -5.98 -11.72
CA ASP A 36 9.74 -5.48 -10.97
C ASP A 36 9.91 -5.68 -9.45
N CYS A 37 9.84 -4.61 -8.67
CA CYS A 37 9.87 -4.67 -7.21
C CYS A 37 8.45 -4.93 -6.67
N VAL A 38 8.13 -6.19 -6.36
CA VAL A 38 6.81 -6.60 -5.86
C VAL A 38 6.95 -7.35 -4.55
N VAL A 39 6.16 -6.95 -3.56
CA VAL A 39 6.04 -7.66 -2.28
C VAL A 39 4.93 -8.71 -2.39
N ARG A 40 5.18 -9.91 -1.87
CA ARG A 40 4.22 -11.01 -1.91
C ARG A 40 3.47 -11.13 -0.60
N GLY A 41 2.18 -11.42 -0.69
CA GLY A 41 1.29 -11.64 0.45
C GLY A 41 0.18 -10.61 0.57
N ARG A 42 -0.41 -10.52 1.76
CA ARG A 42 -1.42 -9.50 2.08
C ARG A 42 -0.75 -8.29 2.73
N ILE A 43 -1.35 -7.12 2.55
CA ILE A 43 -0.98 -5.95 3.34
C ILE A 43 -1.39 -6.24 4.79
N VAL A 44 -0.40 -6.22 5.68
CA VAL A 44 -0.54 -6.46 7.12
C VAL A 44 0.10 -5.31 7.89
N GLN A 45 -0.12 -5.22 9.20
CA GLN A 45 0.42 -4.15 10.03
C GLN A 45 1.94 -3.97 9.88
N ASP A 46 2.70 -5.07 9.89
CA ASP A 46 4.17 -5.03 9.73
C ASP A 46 4.61 -4.48 8.37
N PHE A 47 3.81 -4.68 7.33
CA PHE A 47 4.08 -4.10 6.02
C PHE A 47 3.94 -2.59 6.08
N LEU A 48 2.83 -2.08 6.64
CA LEU A 48 2.61 -0.64 6.79
C LEU A 48 3.69 0.02 7.66
N ALA A 49 4.10 -0.63 8.74
CA ALA A 49 5.17 -0.13 9.62
C ALA A 49 6.54 -0.02 8.93
N LYS A 50 6.80 -0.87 7.92
CA LYS A 50 8.04 -0.82 7.11
C LYS A 50 7.96 0.19 5.98
N THR A 51 6.77 0.41 5.43
CA THR A 51 6.55 1.34 4.32
C THR A 51 6.48 2.78 4.78
N LEU A 52 5.92 3.02 5.97
CA LEU A 52 5.81 4.36 6.55
C LEU A 52 7.08 4.74 7.31
N SER A 53 7.53 5.97 7.11
CA SER A 53 8.63 6.56 7.85
C SER A 53 8.15 7.10 9.21
N PRO A 54 9.03 7.22 10.23
CA PRO A 54 8.66 7.82 11.50
C PRO A 54 8.05 9.24 11.38
N SER A 55 8.46 10.01 10.36
CA SER A 55 7.94 11.35 10.08
C SER A 55 6.49 11.35 9.58
N ASP A 56 5.98 10.23 9.07
CA ASP A 56 4.61 10.13 8.56
C ASP A 56 3.58 10.08 9.71
N PHE A 57 4.01 9.81 10.95
CA PHE A 57 3.14 9.79 12.12
C PHE A 57 3.01 11.18 12.74
N ASN A 58 2.45 12.12 11.99
CA ASN A 58 2.16 13.48 12.46
C ASN A 58 0.67 13.83 12.26
N SER A 59 0.20 14.90 12.91
CA SER A 59 -1.20 15.32 12.89
C SER A 59 -1.70 15.82 11.53
N GLY A 60 -0.79 16.16 10.61
CA GLY A 60 -1.09 16.58 9.25
C GLY A 60 -1.17 15.45 8.23
N THR A 61 -0.88 14.20 8.63
CA THR A 61 -0.95 13.05 7.73
C THR A 61 -2.39 12.58 7.57
N PHE A 62 -2.77 12.30 6.32
CA PHE A 62 -4.05 11.73 5.94
C PHE A 62 -3.85 10.37 5.28
N VAL A 63 -4.65 9.39 5.68
CA VAL A 63 -4.62 8.03 5.14
C VAL A 63 -5.94 7.74 4.45
N MET A 64 -5.88 7.40 3.16
CA MET A 64 -7.04 7.02 2.37
C MET A 64 -7.03 5.52 2.12
N VAL A 65 -8.14 4.85 2.45
CA VAL A 65 -8.32 3.41 2.27
C VAL A 65 -9.54 3.19 1.39
N CYS A 66 -9.38 2.37 0.35
CA CYS A 66 -10.47 1.96 -0.54
C CYS A 66 -10.24 0.49 -0.90
N GLY A 67 -11.29 -0.33 -0.81
CA GLY A 67 -11.18 -1.73 -1.19
C GLY A 67 -12.42 -2.53 -0.81
N THR A 68 -12.22 -3.80 -0.49
CA THR A 68 -13.32 -4.60 0.07
C THR A 68 -13.56 -4.20 1.53
N LYS A 69 -14.79 -4.36 2.02
CA LYS A 69 -15.14 -4.07 3.41
C LYS A 69 -14.24 -4.77 4.43
N SER A 70 -13.82 -6.02 4.15
CA SER A 70 -12.87 -6.73 5.01
C SER A 70 -11.49 -6.07 4.99
N PHE A 71 -11.01 -5.65 3.81
CA PHE A 71 -9.72 -4.96 3.67
C PHE A 71 -9.73 -3.61 4.39
N GLU A 72 -10.80 -2.82 4.25
CA GLU A 72 -10.94 -1.55 4.95
C GLU A 72 -10.92 -1.69 6.46
N ASN A 73 -11.63 -2.69 6.98
CA ASN A 73 -11.65 -2.98 8.41
C ASN A 73 -10.24 -3.36 8.91
N ASP A 74 -9.54 -4.24 8.18
CA ASP A 74 -8.17 -4.64 8.50
C ASP A 74 -7.23 -3.41 8.51
N MET A 75 -7.24 -2.60 7.44
CA MET A 75 -6.37 -1.42 7.31
C MET A 75 -6.67 -0.36 8.37
N THR A 76 -7.95 -0.11 8.66
CA THR A 76 -8.34 0.85 9.71
C THR A 76 -7.82 0.40 11.06
N ALA A 77 -7.93 -0.90 11.38
CA ALA A 77 -7.37 -1.45 12.61
C ALA A 77 -5.85 -1.29 12.67
N TYR A 78 -5.13 -1.60 11.58
CA TYR A 78 -3.68 -1.46 11.53
C TYR A 78 -3.23 0.00 11.67
N CYS A 79 -3.87 0.95 10.98
CA CYS A 79 -3.57 2.37 11.09
C CYS A 79 -3.76 2.88 12.53
N ARG A 80 -4.83 2.47 13.22
CA ARG A 80 -5.03 2.82 14.63
C ARG A 80 -3.91 2.27 15.54
N HIS A 81 -3.48 1.04 15.32
CA HIS A 81 -2.37 0.45 16.09
C HIS A 81 -1.04 1.16 15.84
N LEU A 82 -0.86 1.75 14.66
CA LEU A 82 0.30 2.57 14.32
C LEU A 82 0.21 4.02 14.82
N GLY A 83 -0.90 4.40 15.47
CA GLY A 83 -1.07 5.72 16.09
C GLY A 83 -1.84 6.74 15.27
N PHE A 84 -2.42 6.37 14.13
CA PHE A 84 -3.32 7.26 13.39
C PHE A 84 -4.67 7.41 14.12
N SER A 85 -5.16 8.65 14.21
CA SER A 85 -6.49 8.94 14.75
C SER A 85 -7.59 8.72 13.71
N ASP A 86 -8.83 8.52 14.18
CA ASP A 86 -9.99 8.31 13.30
C ASP A 86 -10.27 9.47 12.35
N THR A 87 -9.89 10.70 12.73
CA THR A 87 -10.05 11.89 11.87
C THR A 87 -9.05 11.93 10.70
N GLN A 88 -7.98 11.14 10.78
CA GLN A 88 -6.95 11.05 9.74
C GLN A 88 -7.22 9.90 8.76
N ILE A 89 -8.08 8.95 9.12
CA ILE A 89 -8.36 7.75 8.33
C ILE A 89 -9.67 7.94 7.56
N HIS A 90 -9.58 8.03 6.23
CA HIS A 90 -10.71 8.21 5.33
C HIS A 90 -10.96 6.94 4.53
N ARG A 91 -12.23 6.53 4.45
CA ARG A 91 -12.68 5.32 3.74
C ARG A 91 -13.61 5.72 2.60
N PHE A 92 -13.53 5.02 1.46
CA PHE A 92 -14.36 5.25 0.27
C PHE A 92 -15.32 4.10 0.00
#